data_AF-J7S0W0-F1
#
_entry.id   AF-J7S0W0-F1
#
_cell.length_a   1.000
_cell.length_b   1.000
_cell.length_c   1.000
_cell.angle_alpha   90.00
_cell.angle_beta   90.00
_cell.angle_gamma   90.00
#
_symmetry.space_group_name_H-M   'P 1'
#
loop_
_entity.id
_entity.type
_entity.pdbx_description
1 polymer ?
#
loop_
_entity_poly.entity_id
_entity_poly.type
_entity_poly.pdbx_seq_one_letter_code
_entity_poly.pdbx_strand_id
1 'polypeptide(L)'
;MVKTQSILFVQDPNEESELLSSDIVKENYNLLRHKLTSKDAFLKFMEEHRKQNITAIYGGFPAFRSIGGLTRDIIEHAAFYSTVRCVALCSRGVDGVDQEALLERGIQLFNYQDSEPDAMVSGAKQDLVGNEVADCALWHVLEGFRKFSLLMTQMRATKDTILGRAVVAGIPRDQMRFAFGHELLKGKYVESPRGKKCLILGLGNIGKQIGVKLQYGLGMEVHYAKRTEDSEVKDTYGWQFHGMDSLLQVLPQFHAIVVALPGSPETDGLINGEFLSHCKSGELILVNIGRAAILDMDAVTSAIDNGTIRHFGTDVYSAEPAVDALVLQDEYNTTGTPHVGSGTVEVFAQACETALANIIRTTLPA
;
A
#
# COMPACT_ATOMS: atom_id res chain seq x y z
N MET A 1 12.93 -5.65 40.45
CA MET A 1 11.65 -4.96 40.73
C MET A 1 10.50 -5.85 40.25
N VAL A 2 9.34 -5.82 40.91
CA VAL A 2 8.15 -6.51 40.39
C VAL A 2 7.61 -5.68 39.23
N LYS A 3 7.56 -6.25 38.03
CA LYS A 3 6.97 -5.60 36.85
C LYS A 3 5.50 -5.28 37.14
N THR A 4 5.12 -4.02 37.05
CA THR A 4 3.79 -3.56 37.47
C THR A 4 2.79 -3.45 36.33
N GLN A 5 3.22 -3.57 35.07
CA GLN A 5 2.36 -3.43 33.90
C GLN A 5 2.77 -4.35 32.76
N SER A 6 1.89 -4.50 31.76
CA SER A 6 2.09 -5.42 30.64
C SER A 6 1.82 -4.79 29.28
N ILE A 7 2.60 -5.20 28.27
CA ILE A 7 2.32 -4.96 26.85
C ILE A 7 1.70 -6.23 26.28
N LEU A 8 0.55 -6.11 25.62
CA LEU A 8 -0.06 -7.20 24.86
C LEU A 8 0.29 -7.10 23.38
N PHE A 9 1.04 -8.07 22.89
CA PHE A 9 1.33 -8.24 21.47
C PHE A 9 0.25 -9.09 20.82
N VAL A 10 -0.53 -8.48 19.91
CA VAL A 10 -1.54 -9.20 19.10
C VAL A 10 -1.01 -9.65 17.73
N GLN A 11 0.22 -9.26 17.41
CA GLN A 11 1.05 -9.76 16.33
C GLN A 11 2.51 -9.81 16.80
N ASP A 12 3.32 -10.63 16.15
CA ASP A 12 4.73 -10.75 16.50
C ASP A 12 5.49 -9.45 16.13
N PRO A 13 6.29 -8.89 17.06
CA PRO A 13 7.16 -7.76 16.78
C PRO A 13 8.40 -8.19 15.99
N ASN A 14 9.23 -7.23 15.59
CA ASN A 14 10.59 -7.55 15.20
C ASN A 14 11.38 -8.00 16.46
N GLU A 15 11.74 -9.28 16.54
CA GLU A 15 12.49 -9.82 17.68
C GLU A 15 13.93 -9.27 17.78
N GLU A 16 14.45 -8.69 16.69
CA GLU A 16 15.74 -8.01 16.66
C GLU A 16 15.65 -6.53 17.12
N SER A 17 14.48 -6.09 17.60
CA SER A 17 14.27 -4.72 18.05
C SER A 17 15.17 -4.31 19.23
N GLU A 18 15.80 -3.15 19.09
CA GLU A 18 16.64 -2.53 20.13
C GLU A 18 15.77 -2.10 21.32
N LEU A 19 14.63 -1.45 21.08
CA LEU A 19 13.73 -1.08 22.18
C LEU A 19 13.11 -2.29 22.87
N LEU A 20 12.71 -3.33 22.12
CA LEU A 20 12.13 -4.55 22.71
C LEU A 20 13.14 -5.25 23.64
N SER A 21 14.41 -5.27 23.24
CA SER A 21 15.50 -5.88 24.00
C SER A 21 16.14 -4.95 25.04
N SER A 22 15.71 -3.69 25.12
CA SER A 22 16.22 -2.70 26.07
C SER A 22 15.87 -3.01 27.53
N ASP A 23 16.68 -2.49 28.45
CA ASP A 23 16.40 -2.56 29.89
C ASP A 23 15.10 -1.82 30.25
N ILE A 24 14.77 -0.73 29.53
CA ILE A 24 13.51 0.01 29.69
C ILE A 24 12.32 -0.94 29.54
N VAL A 25 12.30 -1.78 28.49
CA VAL A 25 11.21 -2.74 28.31
C VAL A 25 11.31 -3.90 29.29
N LYS A 26 12.50 -4.49 29.43
CA LYS A 26 12.73 -5.68 30.27
C LYS A 26 12.43 -5.46 31.74
N GLU A 27 12.67 -4.27 32.28
CA GLU A 27 12.48 -3.97 33.70
C GLU A 27 11.06 -3.51 34.02
N ASN A 28 10.36 -2.86 33.07
CA ASN A 28 9.07 -2.23 33.32
C ASN A 28 7.84 -3.05 32.89
N TYR A 29 7.99 -3.97 31.92
CA TYR A 29 6.84 -4.66 31.33
C TYR A 29 6.91 -6.18 31.43
N ASN A 30 5.78 -6.81 31.72
CA ASN A 30 5.54 -8.20 31.30
C ASN A 30 5.09 -8.20 29.83
N LEU A 31 5.62 -9.12 29.03
CA LEU A 31 5.28 -9.22 27.61
C LEU A 31 4.27 -10.37 27.46
N LEU A 32 3.04 -10.03 27.12
CA LEU A 32 1.98 -10.99 26.83
C LEU A 32 1.82 -11.13 25.32
N ARG A 33 1.57 -12.34 24.83
CA ARG A 33 1.33 -12.60 23.41
C ARG A 33 0.02 -13.31 23.22
N HIS A 34 -0.76 -12.86 22.24
CA HIS A 34 -2.01 -13.52 21.88
C HIS A 34 -2.21 -13.50 20.38
N LYS A 35 -2.35 -14.69 19.78
CA LYS A 35 -2.69 -14.83 18.37
C LYS A 35 -4.20 -14.66 18.19
N LEU A 36 -4.57 -13.60 17.47
CA LEU A 36 -5.98 -13.30 17.18
C LEU A 36 -6.59 -14.31 16.21
N THR A 37 -7.63 -15.02 16.66
CA THR A 37 -8.36 -16.02 15.86
C THR A 37 -9.85 -15.72 15.75
N SER A 38 -10.48 -15.22 16.81
CA SER A 38 -11.86 -14.72 16.81
C SER A 38 -12.03 -13.63 17.86
N LYS A 39 -13.06 -12.80 17.69
CA LYS A 39 -13.44 -11.77 18.69
C LYS A 39 -13.63 -12.38 20.08
N ASP A 40 -14.37 -13.49 20.17
CA ASP A 40 -14.66 -14.14 21.46
C ASP A 40 -13.40 -14.70 22.12
N ALA A 41 -12.49 -15.29 21.33
CA ALA A 41 -11.21 -15.78 21.85
C ALA A 41 -10.34 -14.65 22.40
N PHE A 42 -10.33 -13.50 21.70
CA PHE A 42 -9.62 -12.31 22.16
C PHE A 42 -10.22 -11.75 23.45
N LEU A 43 -11.54 -11.58 23.52
CA LEU A 43 -12.22 -11.10 24.73
C LEU A 43 -12.07 -12.06 25.90
N LYS A 44 -12.07 -13.38 25.64
CA LYS A 44 -11.82 -14.39 26.66
C LYS A 44 -10.38 -14.32 27.19
N PHE A 45 -9.39 -14.17 26.31
CA PHE A 45 -8.01 -13.94 26.73
C PHE A 45 -7.89 -12.68 27.59
N MET A 46 -8.55 -11.60 27.17
CA MET A 46 -8.68 -10.38 27.96
C MET A 46 -9.49 -10.61 29.24
N GLU A 47 -10.34 -11.61 29.42
CA GLU A 47 -10.92 -11.85 30.76
C GLU A 47 -9.91 -12.59 31.66
N GLU A 48 -9.26 -13.61 31.13
CA GLU A 48 -8.35 -14.49 31.86
C GLU A 48 -7.10 -13.78 32.38
N HIS A 49 -6.66 -12.71 31.69
CA HIS A 49 -5.45 -11.97 32.03
C HIS A 49 -5.72 -10.68 32.83
N ARG A 50 -6.92 -10.50 33.40
CA ARG A 50 -7.36 -9.24 34.04
C ARG A 50 -6.42 -8.73 35.13
N LYS A 51 -5.72 -9.64 35.79
CA LYS A 51 -4.77 -9.33 36.88
C LYS A 51 -3.37 -8.94 36.38
N GLN A 52 -3.08 -9.04 35.07
CA GLN A 52 -1.77 -8.74 34.49
C GLN A 52 -1.54 -7.25 34.22
N ASN A 53 -2.54 -6.38 34.47
CA ASN A 53 -2.44 -4.93 34.28
C ASN A 53 -1.92 -4.55 32.87
N ILE A 54 -2.64 -4.94 31.83
CA ILE A 54 -2.28 -4.59 30.44
C ILE A 54 -2.52 -3.09 30.26
N THR A 55 -1.45 -2.35 29.98
CA THR A 55 -1.46 -0.90 29.80
C THR A 55 -1.29 -0.47 28.34
N ALA A 56 -0.81 -1.36 27.47
CA ALA A 56 -0.66 -1.10 26.05
C ALA A 56 -0.92 -2.34 25.21
N ILE A 57 -1.42 -2.13 23.99
CA ILE A 57 -1.57 -3.17 22.97
C ILE A 57 -0.70 -2.82 21.76
N TYR A 58 0.21 -3.73 21.40
CA TYR A 58 1.03 -3.66 20.20
C TYR A 58 0.34 -4.41 19.05
N GLY A 59 0.04 -3.71 17.97
CA GLY A 59 -0.56 -4.23 16.74
C GLY A 59 0.41 -4.20 15.56
N GLY A 60 1.18 -5.26 15.38
CA GLY A 60 2.01 -5.48 14.18
C GLY A 60 1.20 -5.73 12.90
N PHE A 61 1.80 -6.30 11.87
CA PHE A 61 1.15 -6.50 10.57
C PHE A 61 0.52 -7.91 10.41
N PRO A 62 -0.74 -8.05 9.93
CA PRO A 62 -1.82 -7.07 9.93
C PRO A 62 -2.55 -7.06 11.29
N ALA A 63 -2.66 -5.89 11.91
CA ALA A 63 -3.27 -5.74 13.23
C ALA A 63 -4.78 -5.99 13.17
N PHE A 64 -5.32 -6.79 14.10
CA PHE A 64 -6.76 -7.06 14.30
C PHE A 64 -7.57 -7.59 13.10
N ARG A 65 -6.98 -7.71 11.91
CA ARG A 65 -7.68 -8.12 10.69
C ARG A 65 -8.37 -9.47 10.82
N SER A 66 -7.74 -10.44 11.50
CA SER A 66 -8.29 -11.79 11.69
C SER A 66 -9.58 -11.83 12.52
N ILE A 67 -9.91 -10.75 13.23
CA ILE A 67 -11.14 -10.63 14.03
C ILE A 67 -12.10 -9.57 13.49
N GLY A 68 -11.85 -9.05 12.28
CA GLY A 68 -12.67 -8.02 11.65
C GLY A 68 -12.34 -6.59 12.08
N GLY A 69 -11.22 -6.38 12.78
CA GLY A 69 -10.81 -5.07 13.30
C GLY A 69 -10.94 -4.94 14.82
N LEU A 70 -10.50 -3.79 15.35
CA LEU A 70 -10.72 -3.39 16.73
C LEU A 70 -11.96 -2.48 16.78
N THR A 71 -13.12 -3.12 16.77
CA THR A 71 -14.43 -2.47 16.63
C THR A 71 -14.98 -1.95 17.98
N ARG A 72 -15.96 -1.04 17.93
CA ARG A 72 -16.60 -0.45 19.13
C ARG A 72 -17.10 -1.49 20.12
N ASP A 73 -17.73 -2.55 19.65
CA ASP A 73 -18.25 -3.65 20.47
C ASP A 73 -17.16 -4.49 21.15
N ILE A 74 -15.92 -4.46 20.64
CA ILE A 74 -14.74 -5.01 21.35
C ILE A 74 -14.24 -4.01 22.39
N ILE A 75 -14.06 -2.75 21.98
CA ILE A 75 -13.52 -1.69 22.83
C ILE A 75 -14.42 -1.45 24.04
N GLU A 76 -15.74 -1.49 23.86
CA GLU A 76 -16.74 -1.25 24.89
C GLU A 76 -16.99 -2.46 25.80
N HIS A 77 -16.53 -3.65 25.40
CA HIS A 77 -16.77 -4.89 26.15
C HIS A 77 -16.18 -4.82 27.56
N ALA A 78 -16.85 -5.45 28.54
CA ALA A 78 -16.42 -5.45 29.95
C ALA A 78 -15.07 -6.16 30.21
N ALA A 79 -14.67 -7.05 29.28
CA ALA A 79 -13.36 -7.70 29.29
C ALA A 79 -12.25 -6.78 28.78
N PHE A 80 -12.57 -5.75 27.99
CA PHE A 80 -11.59 -4.78 27.52
C PHE A 80 -11.25 -3.82 28.67
N TYR A 81 -10.01 -3.85 29.15
CA TYR A 81 -9.67 -3.19 30.41
C TYR A 81 -9.63 -1.67 30.33
N SER A 82 -10.05 -1.03 31.42
CA SER A 82 -9.85 0.40 31.67
C SER A 82 -8.39 0.78 31.92
N THR A 83 -7.47 -0.20 32.06
CA THR A 83 -6.04 0.05 32.28
C THR A 83 -5.29 0.30 30.97
N VAL A 84 -5.84 -0.10 29.83
CA VAL A 84 -5.22 0.14 28.52
C VAL A 84 -5.18 1.65 28.27
N ARG A 85 -3.99 2.18 28.05
CA ARG A 85 -3.74 3.61 27.79
C ARG A 85 -3.48 3.89 26.32
N CYS A 86 -2.93 2.92 25.58
CA CYS A 86 -2.71 3.07 24.16
C CYS A 86 -2.79 1.77 23.36
N VAL A 87 -3.08 1.93 22.07
CA VAL A 87 -2.93 0.92 21.03
C VAL A 87 -1.93 1.49 20.02
N ALA A 88 -0.82 0.80 19.80
CA ALA A 88 0.21 1.22 18.84
C ALA A 88 0.25 0.25 17.66
N LEU A 89 -0.07 0.75 16.47
CA LEU A 89 -0.08 0.01 15.22
C LEU A 89 1.21 0.26 14.45
N CYS A 90 1.73 -0.80 13.80
CA CYS A 90 2.84 -0.67 12.86
C CYS A 90 2.39 -0.22 11.46
N SER A 91 1.08 -0.21 11.17
CA SER A 91 0.53 0.28 9.91
C SER A 91 0.29 1.80 9.93
N ARG A 92 0.38 2.45 8.76
CA ARG A 92 -0.12 3.82 8.56
C ARG A 92 -1.65 3.87 8.56
N GLY A 93 -2.29 2.89 7.91
CA GLY A 93 -3.74 2.78 7.85
C GLY A 93 -4.33 2.37 9.20
N VAL A 94 -5.50 2.93 9.49
CA VAL A 94 -6.31 2.65 10.69
C VAL A 94 -7.70 2.12 10.31
N ASP A 95 -7.88 1.75 9.04
CA ASP A 95 -9.09 1.20 8.45
C ASP A 95 -9.42 -0.14 9.16
N GLY A 96 -10.34 -0.11 10.14
CA GLY A 96 -10.66 -1.25 11.00
C GLY A 96 -10.47 -1.03 12.50
N VAL A 97 -10.05 0.18 12.92
CA VAL A 97 -10.03 0.57 14.34
C VAL A 97 -11.09 1.65 14.57
N ASP A 98 -11.97 1.44 15.53
CA ASP A 98 -12.94 2.45 15.95
C ASP A 98 -12.23 3.51 16.83
N GLN A 99 -11.81 4.59 16.18
CA GLN A 99 -11.05 5.67 16.81
C GLN A 99 -11.87 6.46 17.83
N GLU A 100 -13.16 6.61 17.58
CA GLU A 100 -14.07 7.34 18.45
C GLU A 100 -14.27 6.58 19.77
N ALA A 101 -14.51 5.27 19.70
CA ALA A 101 -14.63 4.43 20.88
C ALA A 101 -13.34 4.39 21.73
N LEU A 102 -12.15 4.40 21.09
CA LEU A 102 -10.88 4.52 21.80
C LEU A 102 -10.76 5.88 22.51
N LEU A 103 -11.09 6.97 21.81
CA LEU A 103 -11.02 8.33 22.36
C LEU A 103 -11.98 8.52 23.55
N GLU A 104 -13.22 8.02 23.45
CA GLU A 104 -14.21 8.04 24.53
C GLU A 104 -13.72 7.30 25.79
N ARG A 105 -12.88 6.27 25.62
CA ARG A 105 -12.24 5.54 26.72
C ARG A 105 -10.90 6.15 27.16
N GLY A 106 -10.47 7.25 26.57
CA GLY A 106 -9.19 7.90 26.86
C GLY A 106 -7.98 7.08 26.42
N ILE A 107 -8.14 6.20 25.42
CA ILE A 107 -7.10 5.34 24.88
C ILE A 107 -6.48 6.01 23.65
N GLN A 108 -5.17 6.24 23.68
CA GLN A 108 -4.45 6.82 22.56
C GLN A 108 -4.21 5.79 21.46
N LEU A 109 -4.55 6.13 20.23
CA LEU A 109 -4.20 5.34 19.05
C LEU A 109 -2.96 5.94 18.40
N PHE A 110 -1.93 5.12 18.21
CA PHE A 110 -0.77 5.45 17.39
C PHE A 110 -0.79 4.60 16.13
N ASN A 111 -0.57 5.22 14.98
CA ASN A 111 -0.23 4.57 13.72
C ASN A 111 1.21 4.91 13.34
N TYR A 112 1.79 4.14 12.44
CA TYR A 112 3.16 4.37 12.01
C TYR A 112 3.29 5.70 11.26
N GLN A 113 4.29 6.50 11.65
CA GLN A 113 4.68 7.76 11.01
C GLN A 113 6.20 7.82 10.97
N ASP A 114 6.75 8.33 9.88
CA ASP A 114 8.18 8.40 9.56
C ASP A 114 8.54 9.73 8.86
N SER A 115 7.66 10.74 8.95
CA SER A 115 7.96 12.08 8.43
C SER A 115 8.97 12.83 9.30
N GLU A 116 8.99 12.52 10.60
CA GLU A 116 9.84 13.17 11.60
C GLU A 116 10.67 12.11 12.34
N PRO A 117 11.93 12.41 12.70
CA PRO A 117 12.76 11.49 13.45
C PRO A 117 12.25 11.36 14.89
N ASP A 118 12.20 10.13 15.41
CA ASP A 118 11.90 9.87 16.82
C ASP A 118 13.22 9.72 17.59
N ALA A 119 13.40 10.52 18.65
CA ALA A 119 14.61 10.51 19.46
C ALA A 119 14.90 9.16 20.15
N MET A 120 13.88 8.30 20.32
CA MET A 120 14.04 6.95 20.87
C MET A 120 14.42 5.91 19.80
N VAL A 121 14.29 6.24 18.52
CA VAL A 121 14.52 5.31 17.41
C VAL A 121 15.81 5.68 16.70
N SER A 122 16.88 4.96 17.05
CA SER A 122 18.20 5.14 16.43
C SER A 122 18.16 4.77 14.94
N GLY A 123 18.80 5.59 14.11
CA GLY A 123 18.94 5.29 12.67
C GLY A 123 17.65 5.32 11.85
N ALA A 124 16.57 5.91 12.38
CA ALA A 124 15.30 6.03 11.64
C ALA A 124 15.49 6.77 10.31
N LYS A 125 14.97 6.18 9.24
CA LYS A 125 14.91 6.78 7.91
C LYS A 125 13.62 7.57 7.77
N GLN A 126 13.73 8.83 7.35
CA GLN A 126 12.57 9.63 7.00
C GLN A 126 11.93 9.13 5.71
N ASP A 127 10.60 9.21 5.63
CA ASP A 127 9.79 8.91 4.45
C ASP A 127 10.01 7.51 3.86
N LEU A 128 10.46 6.57 4.69
CA LEU A 128 10.80 5.21 4.29
C LEU A 128 9.63 4.53 3.57
N VAL A 129 8.44 4.53 4.16
CA VAL A 129 7.27 3.89 3.51
C VAL A 129 6.86 4.64 2.24
N GLY A 130 7.06 5.96 2.20
CA GLY A 130 6.87 6.76 0.99
C GLY A 130 7.73 6.27 -0.16
N ASN A 131 9.01 6.00 0.14
CA ASN A 131 9.97 5.44 -0.79
C ASN A 131 9.56 4.03 -1.24
N GLU A 132 9.30 3.10 -0.32
CA GLU A 132 9.03 1.70 -0.67
C GLU A 132 7.77 1.55 -1.54
N VAL A 133 6.68 2.23 -1.18
CA VAL A 133 5.43 2.21 -1.98
C VAL A 133 5.68 2.77 -3.38
N ALA A 134 6.55 3.77 -3.50
CA ALA A 134 6.93 4.32 -4.79
C ALA A 134 7.74 3.33 -5.66
N ASP A 135 8.52 2.41 -5.08
CA ASP A 135 9.18 1.33 -5.85
C ASP A 135 8.16 0.34 -6.42
N CYS A 136 7.14 -0.01 -5.64
CA CYS A 136 6.04 -0.84 -6.13
C CYS A 136 5.28 -0.16 -7.28
N ALA A 137 4.94 1.12 -7.13
CA ALA A 137 4.27 1.89 -8.18
C ALA A 137 5.14 2.01 -9.46
N LEU A 138 6.44 2.29 -9.29
CA LEU A 138 7.42 2.33 -10.38
C LEU A 138 7.43 1.01 -11.16
N TRP A 139 7.44 -0.13 -10.44
CA TRP A 139 7.40 -1.45 -11.05
C TRP A 139 6.13 -1.67 -11.88
N HIS A 140 4.95 -1.34 -11.35
CA HIS A 140 3.69 -1.49 -12.10
C HIS A 140 3.63 -0.61 -13.35
N VAL A 141 4.14 0.63 -13.28
CA VAL A 141 4.24 1.49 -14.47
C VAL A 141 5.18 0.86 -15.49
N LEU A 142 6.37 0.41 -15.07
CA LEU A 142 7.33 -0.26 -15.93
C LEU A 142 6.74 -1.52 -16.57
N GLU A 143 5.99 -2.31 -15.80
CA GLU A 143 5.33 -3.51 -16.27
C GLU A 143 4.28 -3.23 -17.34
N GLY A 144 3.51 -2.15 -17.20
CA GLY A 144 2.55 -1.73 -18.22
C GLY A 144 3.18 -1.41 -19.57
N PHE A 145 4.38 -0.87 -19.56
CA PHE A 145 5.16 -0.59 -20.76
C PHE A 145 5.92 -1.81 -21.30
N ARG A 146 6.43 -2.67 -20.41
CA ARG A 146 7.46 -3.67 -20.77
C ARG A 146 7.01 -5.12 -20.71
N LYS A 147 5.89 -5.42 -20.05
CA LYS A 147 5.29 -6.76 -19.95
C LYS A 147 6.28 -7.83 -19.47
N PHE A 148 7.15 -7.48 -18.51
CA PHE A 148 8.20 -8.39 -18.05
C PHE A 148 7.62 -9.62 -17.36
N SER A 149 6.59 -9.47 -16.53
CA SER A 149 5.96 -10.59 -15.83
C SER A 149 5.45 -11.64 -16.79
N LEU A 150 4.73 -11.23 -17.83
CA LEU A 150 4.23 -12.11 -18.87
C LEU A 150 5.36 -12.87 -19.60
N LEU A 151 6.40 -12.15 -20.02
CA LEU A 151 7.56 -12.74 -20.69
C LEU A 151 8.33 -13.70 -19.77
N MET A 152 8.49 -13.36 -18.49
CA MET A 152 9.15 -14.19 -17.49
C MET A 152 8.37 -15.48 -17.21
N THR A 153 7.05 -15.38 -17.05
CA THR A 153 6.17 -16.54 -16.87
C THR A 153 6.31 -17.51 -18.04
N GLN A 154 6.22 -17.01 -19.27
CA GLN A 154 6.35 -17.87 -20.45
C GLN A 154 7.76 -18.43 -20.62
N MET A 155 8.81 -17.65 -20.38
CA MET A 155 10.19 -18.14 -20.38
C MET A 155 10.40 -19.29 -19.38
N ARG A 156 9.85 -19.18 -18.17
CA ARG A 156 9.94 -20.25 -17.16
C ARG A 156 9.17 -21.50 -17.59
N ALA A 157 7.99 -21.33 -18.18
CA ALA A 157 7.17 -22.43 -18.67
C ALA A 157 7.83 -23.17 -19.85
N THR A 158 8.42 -22.43 -20.79
CA THR A 158 9.07 -22.99 -21.98
C THR A 158 10.49 -23.47 -21.73
N LYS A 159 11.15 -22.96 -20.67
CA LYS A 159 12.58 -23.14 -20.37
C LYS A 159 13.50 -22.67 -21.52
N ASP A 160 13.04 -21.69 -22.29
CA ASP A 160 13.73 -21.19 -23.48
C ASP A 160 13.41 -19.70 -23.70
N THR A 161 14.46 -18.90 -23.86
CA THR A 161 14.40 -17.43 -23.92
C THR A 161 13.82 -16.91 -25.25
N ILE A 162 13.92 -17.68 -26.33
CA ILE A 162 13.40 -17.33 -27.65
C ILE A 162 11.97 -17.83 -27.78
N LEU A 163 11.71 -19.07 -27.37
CA LEU A 163 10.38 -19.66 -27.42
C LEU A 163 9.40 -18.96 -26.47
N GLY A 164 9.84 -18.54 -25.28
CA GLY A 164 8.99 -17.76 -24.37
C GLY A 164 8.46 -16.48 -25.02
N ARG A 165 9.28 -15.80 -25.82
CA ARG A 165 8.88 -14.63 -26.59
C ARG A 165 7.90 -14.98 -27.70
N ALA A 166 8.18 -16.05 -28.45
CA ALA A 166 7.33 -16.52 -29.53
C ALA A 166 5.92 -16.88 -29.03
N VAL A 167 5.81 -17.52 -27.85
CA VAL A 167 4.52 -17.86 -27.23
C VAL A 167 3.70 -16.61 -26.93
N VAL A 168 4.28 -15.60 -26.27
CA VAL A 168 3.58 -14.34 -25.97
C VAL A 168 3.19 -13.59 -27.25
N ALA A 169 3.99 -13.72 -28.31
CA ALA A 169 3.69 -13.15 -29.63
C ALA A 169 2.72 -13.99 -30.47
N GLY A 170 2.29 -15.17 -30.00
CA GLY A 170 1.39 -16.05 -30.74
C GLY A 170 2.02 -16.67 -31.98
N ILE A 171 3.35 -16.77 -32.03
CA ILE A 171 4.09 -17.31 -33.18
C ILE A 171 4.11 -18.85 -33.08
N PRO A 172 3.56 -19.57 -34.07
CA PRO A 172 3.59 -21.02 -34.11
C PRO A 172 5.02 -21.59 -34.18
N ARG A 173 5.24 -22.78 -33.60
CA ARG A 173 6.57 -23.43 -33.56
C ARG A 173 7.15 -23.76 -34.95
N ASP A 174 6.30 -23.97 -35.94
CA ASP A 174 6.67 -24.24 -37.34
C ASP A 174 6.97 -22.96 -38.14
N GLN A 175 6.63 -21.79 -37.58
CA GLN A 175 6.84 -20.46 -38.20
C GLN A 175 7.77 -19.58 -37.37
N MET A 176 8.67 -20.21 -36.59
CA MET A 176 9.49 -19.52 -35.62
C MET A 176 10.31 -18.40 -36.24
N ARG A 177 10.11 -17.20 -35.70
CA ARG A 177 10.90 -16.00 -35.96
C ARG A 177 11.14 -15.26 -34.65
N PHE A 178 12.11 -14.36 -34.66
CA PHE A 178 12.44 -13.60 -33.46
C PHE A 178 11.33 -12.59 -33.12
N ALA A 179 10.71 -12.76 -31.95
CA ALA A 179 9.77 -11.80 -31.38
C ALA A 179 10.51 -10.74 -30.55
N PHE A 180 10.71 -9.56 -31.14
CA PHE A 180 11.41 -8.46 -30.48
C PHE A 180 10.58 -7.83 -29.34
N GLY A 181 9.26 -7.81 -29.50
CA GLY A 181 8.29 -7.20 -28.57
C GLY A 181 7.42 -6.10 -29.20
N HIS A 182 7.67 -5.76 -30.47
CA HIS A 182 6.84 -4.82 -31.23
C HIS A 182 5.43 -5.37 -31.55
N GLU A 183 5.23 -6.66 -31.34
CA GLU A 183 3.95 -7.34 -31.45
C GLU A 183 3.86 -8.41 -30.36
N LEU A 184 2.70 -8.51 -29.74
CA LEU A 184 2.30 -9.55 -28.79
C LEU A 184 0.85 -9.95 -29.13
N LEU A 185 0.38 -11.07 -28.58
CA LEU A 185 -1.03 -11.45 -28.67
C LEU A 185 -1.95 -10.33 -28.13
N LYS A 186 -3.22 -10.38 -28.56
CA LYS A 186 -4.25 -9.36 -28.26
C LYS A 186 -3.86 -7.94 -28.73
N GLY A 187 -3.06 -7.83 -29.78
CA GLY A 187 -2.63 -6.54 -30.35
C GLY A 187 -1.74 -5.71 -29.40
N LYS A 188 -1.11 -6.35 -28.42
CA LYS A 188 -0.24 -5.67 -27.44
C LYS A 188 1.17 -5.53 -28.00
N TYR A 189 1.96 -4.70 -27.34
CA TYR A 189 3.37 -4.47 -27.66
C TYR A 189 4.09 -3.95 -26.42
N VAL A 190 5.43 -4.00 -26.45
CA VAL A 190 6.28 -3.35 -25.46
C VAL A 190 6.82 -2.05 -26.02
N GLU A 191 6.96 -1.04 -25.17
CA GLU A 191 7.59 0.22 -25.56
C GLU A 191 8.36 0.86 -24.40
N SER A 192 9.12 1.91 -24.68
CA SER A 192 9.86 2.63 -23.64
C SER A 192 8.94 3.62 -22.91
N PRO A 193 9.03 3.73 -21.57
CA PRO A 193 8.37 4.79 -20.82
C PRO A 193 9.01 6.18 -21.05
N ARG A 194 10.24 6.24 -21.57
CA ARG A 194 10.99 7.50 -21.72
C ARG A 194 10.25 8.49 -22.63
N GLY A 195 10.08 9.72 -22.15
CA GLY A 195 9.36 10.79 -22.85
C GLY A 195 7.84 10.64 -22.84
N LYS A 196 7.30 9.63 -22.16
CA LYS A 196 5.84 9.46 -21.99
C LYS A 196 5.37 10.28 -20.79
N LYS A 197 4.12 10.75 -20.86
CA LYS A 197 3.50 11.53 -19.79
C LYS A 197 2.80 10.65 -18.76
N CYS A 198 3.07 10.89 -17.48
CA CYS A 198 2.39 10.27 -16.35
C CYS A 198 1.62 11.33 -15.54
N LEU A 199 0.38 11.03 -15.17
CA LEU A 199 -0.39 11.78 -14.20
C LEU A 199 -0.41 11.05 -12.86
N ILE A 200 -0.01 11.74 -11.79
CA ILE A 200 -0.14 11.24 -10.42
C ILE A 200 -1.37 11.86 -9.78
N LEU A 201 -2.35 11.03 -9.41
CA LEU A 201 -3.50 11.46 -8.63
C LEU A 201 -3.16 11.30 -7.14
N GLY A 202 -3.08 12.41 -6.42
CA GLY A 202 -2.68 12.44 -5.02
C GLY A 202 -1.18 12.70 -4.83
N LEU A 203 -0.79 13.97 -4.78
CA LEU A 203 0.60 14.37 -4.53
C LEU A 203 0.88 14.64 -3.04
N GLY A 204 0.76 13.58 -2.24
CA GLY A 204 1.30 13.51 -0.88
C GLY A 204 2.75 13.01 -0.88
N ASN A 205 3.24 12.52 0.26
CA ASN A 205 4.61 11.99 0.38
C ASN A 205 4.91 10.87 -0.63
N ILE A 206 4.05 9.83 -0.68
CA ILE A 206 4.14 8.72 -1.64
C ILE A 206 4.10 9.26 -3.08
N GLY A 207 3.15 10.14 -3.41
CA GLY A 207 3.01 10.71 -4.75
C GLY A 207 4.26 11.47 -5.21
N LYS A 208 4.91 12.22 -4.31
CA LYS A 208 6.19 12.89 -4.60
C LYS A 208 7.29 11.88 -4.90
N GLN A 209 7.44 10.83 -4.09
CA GLN A 209 8.44 9.78 -4.34
C GLN A 209 8.20 9.03 -5.65
N ILE A 210 6.93 8.75 -5.99
CA ILE A 210 6.55 8.18 -7.29
C ILE A 210 7.01 9.11 -8.42
N GLY A 211 6.68 10.40 -8.35
CA GLY A 211 7.07 11.37 -9.38
C GLY A 211 8.58 11.45 -9.59
N VAL A 212 9.36 11.48 -8.50
CA VAL A 212 10.83 11.49 -8.56
C VAL A 212 11.34 10.24 -9.29
N LYS A 213 10.86 9.05 -8.92
CA LYS A 213 11.30 7.78 -9.54
C LYS A 213 10.89 7.68 -11.01
N LEU A 214 9.69 8.12 -11.37
CA LEU A 214 9.23 8.12 -12.76
C LEU A 214 10.00 9.11 -13.62
N GLN A 215 10.22 10.33 -13.14
CA GLN A 215 10.94 11.36 -13.89
C GLN A 215 12.42 11.02 -14.05
N TYR A 216 13.14 10.81 -12.94
CA TYR A 216 14.59 10.64 -12.97
C TYR A 216 15.02 9.19 -13.25
N GLY A 217 14.20 8.20 -12.88
CA GLY A 217 14.48 6.78 -13.13
C GLY A 217 14.05 6.32 -14.53
N LEU A 218 12.84 6.68 -14.97
CA LEU A 218 12.30 6.24 -16.27
C LEU A 218 12.34 7.31 -17.37
N GLY A 219 12.66 8.57 -17.03
CA GLY A 219 12.67 9.66 -17.99
C GLY A 219 11.26 10.07 -18.46
N MET A 220 10.25 9.90 -17.61
CA MET A 220 8.87 10.29 -17.91
C MET A 220 8.64 11.78 -17.63
N GLU A 221 7.67 12.36 -18.33
CA GLU A 221 7.14 13.69 -18.03
C GLU A 221 6.03 13.55 -16.97
N VAL A 222 6.26 14.09 -15.77
CA VAL A 222 5.34 13.93 -14.64
C VAL A 222 4.46 15.17 -14.49
N HIS A 223 3.16 14.91 -14.37
CA HIS A 223 2.14 15.87 -13.98
C HIS A 223 1.41 15.33 -12.74
N TYR A 224 0.69 16.19 -12.03
CA TYR A 224 -0.04 15.77 -10.84
C TYR A 224 -1.39 16.48 -10.69
N ALA A 225 -2.30 15.83 -9.98
CA ALA A 225 -3.54 16.43 -9.52
C ALA A 225 -3.71 16.20 -8.01
N LYS A 226 -4.16 17.25 -7.33
CA LYS A 226 -4.58 17.28 -5.92
C LYS A 226 -5.51 18.48 -5.72
N ARG A 227 -6.04 18.66 -4.49
CA ARG A 227 -6.97 19.75 -4.18
C ARG A 227 -6.40 21.16 -4.40
N THR A 228 -5.12 21.36 -4.07
CA THR A 228 -4.44 22.66 -4.14
C THR A 228 -3.03 22.52 -4.71
N GLU A 229 -2.61 23.45 -5.56
CA GLU A 229 -1.25 23.47 -6.11
C GLU A 229 -0.22 23.46 -4.99
N ASP A 230 0.83 22.66 -5.17
CA ASP A 230 2.00 22.64 -4.29
C ASP A 230 3.07 23.54 -4.93
N SER A 231 3.24 24.74 -4.39
CA SER A 231 4.09 25.78 -4.99
C SER A 231 5.54 25.34 -5.13
N GLU A 232 6.04 24.50 -4.22
CA GLU A 232 7.44 24.04 -4.25
C GLU A 232 7.69 22.99 -5.34
N VAL A 233 6.65 22.26 -5.75
CA VAL A 233 6.78 21.15 -6.72
C VAL A 233 7.17 21.65 -8.11
N LYS A 234 6.64 22.81 -8.52
CA LYS A 234 6.97 23.40 -9.82
C LYS A 234 8.43 23.84 -9.86
N ASP A 235 8.91 24.51 -8.82
CA ASP A 235 10.28 25.02 -8.76
C ASP A 235 11.31 23.90 -8.58
N THR A 236 10.96 22.85 -7.81
CA THR A 236 11.87 21.74 -7.50
C THR A 236 11.96 20.72 -8.63
N TYR A 237 10.82 20.33 -9.21
CA TYR A 237 10.74 19.20 -10.14
C TYR A 237 10.26 19.57 -11.54
N GLY A 238 9.68 20.76 -11.71
CA GLY A 238 9.07 21.19 -12.98
C GLY A 238 7.75 20.49 -13.30
N TRP A 239 7.11 19.81 -12.33
CA TRP A 239 5.85 19.11 -12.59
C TRP A 239 4.70 20.08 -12.72
N GLN A 240 3.86 19.86 -13.72
CA GLN A 240 2.69 20.67 -13.96
C GLN A 240 1.50 20.17 -13.13
N PHE A 241 0.86 21.10 -12.42
CA PHE A 241 -0.37 20.90 -11.67
C PHE A 241 -1.60 20.92 -12.58
N HIS A 242 -2.57 20.07 -12.27
CA HIS A 242 -3.92 20.11 -12.84
C HIS A 242 -4.95 20.11 -11.71
N GLY A 243 -5.80 21.14 -11.68
CA GLY A 243 -6.94 21.20 -10.78
C GLY A 243 -8.03 20.21 -11.19
N MET A 244 -8.82 19.75 -10.20
CA MET A 244 -9.85 18.73 -10.41
C MET A 244 -10.89 19.15 -11.47
N ASP A 245 -11.30 20.42 -11.48
CA ASP A 245 -12.31 20.94 -12.41
C ASP A 245 -11.87 20.88 -13.89
N SER A 246 -10.57 20.95 -14.15
CA SER A 246 -9.98 20.88 -15.49
C SER A 246 -9.41 19.51 -15.84
N LEU A 247 -9.44 18.56 -14.91
CA LEU A 247 -8.67 17.32 -15.01
C LEU A 247 -9.10 16.48 -16.23
N LEU A 248 -10.41 16.31 -16.45
CA LEU A 248 -10.94 15.51 -17.56
C LEU A 248 -10.45 16.01 -18.93
N GLN A 249 -10.31 17.31 -19.11
CA GLN A 249 -9.88 17.92 -20.38
C GLN A 249 -8.43 17.61 -20.72
N VAL A 250 -7.60 17.36 -19.71
CA VAL A 250 -6.17 17.09 -19.87
C VAL A 250 -5.84 15.61 -19.91
N LEU A 251 -6.78 14.71 -19.55
CA LEU A 251 -6.59 13.26 -19.55
C LEU A 251 -6.11 12.64 -20.87
N PRO A 252 -6.51 13.14 -22.07
CA PRO A 252 -6.09 12.54 -23.34
C PRO A 252 -4.56 12.54 -23.60
N GLN A 253 -3.78 13.33 -22.85
CA GLN A 253 -2.33 13.42 -23.06
C GLN A 253 -1.52 12.38 -22.28
N PHE A 254 -2.12 11.71 -21.29
CA PHE A 254 -1.39 10.83 -20.38
C PHE A 254 -1.34 9.41 -20.89
N HIS A 255 -0.16 8.80 -20.75
CA HIS A 255 0.10 7.41 -21.11
C HIS A 255 0.03 6.52 -19.87
N ALA A 256 0.27 7.10 -18.69
CA ALA A 256 0.11 6.43 -17.42
C ALA A 256 -0.66 7.34 -16.44
N ILE A 257 -1.50 6.72 -15.61
CA ILE A 257 -2.13 7.36 -14.45
C ILE A 257 -1.81 6.50 -13.23
N VAL A 258 -1.18 7.10 -12.22
CA VAL A 258 -0.90 6.44 -10.95
C VAL A 258 -1.80 7.03 -9.87
N VAL A 259 -2.64 6.18 -9.27
CA VAL A 259 -3.57 6.53 -8.21
C VAL A 259 -2.92 6.31 -6.86
N ALA A 260 -2.61 7.42 -6.17
CA ALA A 260 -2.00 7.48 -4.85
C ALA A 260 -2.87 8.26 -3.84
N LEU A 261 -4.17 8.34 -4.13
CA LEU A 261 -5.15 9.01 -3.28
C LEU A 261 -5.50 8.16 -2.05
N PRO A 262 -5.79 8.79 -0.90
CA PRO A 262 -6.41 8.10 0.23
C PRO A 262 -7.85 7.70 -0.13
N GLY A 263 -8.36 6.66 0.52
CA GLY A 263 -9.78 6.31 0.45
C GLY A 263 -10.60 7.27 1.31
N SER A 264 -11.62 7.89 0.72
CA SER A 264 -12.59 8.73 1.40
C SER A 264 -13.91 8.74 0.60
N PRO A 265 -15.02 9.21 1.18
CA PRO A 265 -16.27 9.34 0.43
C PRO A 265 -16.14 10.19 -0.85
N GLU A 266 -15.20 11.15 -0.88
CA GLU A 266 -14.95 11.98 -2.07
C GLU A 266 -14.08 11.32 -3.14
N THR A 267 -13.36 10.24 -2.81
CA THR A 267 -12.53 9.51 -3.77
C THR A 267 -13.15 8.17 -4.19
N ASP A 268 -14.21 7.73 -3.52
CA ASP A 268 -14.95 6.52 -3.86
C ASP A 268 -15.51 6.60 -5.28
N GLY A 269 -15.19 5.60 -6.11
CA GLY A 269 -15.57 5.56 -7.52
C GLY A 269 -15.08 6.74 -8.37
N LEU A 270 -14.03 7.46 -7.95
CA LEU A 270 -13.49 8.59 -8.70
C LEU A 270 -13.04 8.19 -10.10
N ILE A 271 -12.42 7.01 -10.24
CA ILE A 271 -11.99 6.45 -11.52
C ILE A 271 -13.13 5.58 -12.06
N ASN A 272 -14.12 6.26 -12.64
CA ASN A 272 -15.32 5.66 -13.24
C ASN A 272 -15.28 5.69 -14.77
N GLY A 273 -16.38 5.27 -15.41
CA GLY A 273 -16.51 5.25 -16.86
C GLY A 273 -16.36 6.62 -17.53
N GLU A 274 -16.84 7.70 -16.91
CA GLU A 274 -16.67 9.06 -17.43
C GLU A 274 -15.20 9.47 -17.41
N PHE A 275 -14.52 9.26 -16.28
CA PHE A 275 -13.08 9.52 -16.16
C PHE A 275 -12.29 8.78 -17.24
N LEU A 276 -12.54 7.47 -17.37
CA LEU A 276 -11.83 6.61 -18.32
C LEU A 276 -12.15 6.95 -19.79
N SER A 277 -13.35 7.43 -20.10
CA SER A 277 -13.71 7.83 -21.47
C SER A 277 -12.94 9.04 -21.99
N HIS A 278 -12.38 9.87 -21.09
CA HIS A 278 -11.53 11.01 -21.44
C HIS A 278 -10.05 10.64 -21.54
N CYS A 279 -9.66 9.44 -21.13
CA CYS A 279 -8.27 9.02 -21.16
C CYS A 279 -7.78 8.73 -22.59
N LYS A 280 -6.45 8.64 -22.74
CA LYS A 280 -5.81 8.30 -24.00
C LYS A 280 -6.12 6.84 -24.40
N SER A 281 -7.12 6.67 -25.27
CA SER A 281 -7.55 5.34 -25.75
C SER A 281 -6.41 4.58 -26.44
N GLY A 282 -6.28 3.27 -26.14
CA GLY A 282 -5.27 2.39 -26.73
C GLY A 282 -3.92 2.40 -26.02
N GLU A 283 -3.65 3.42 -25.19
CA GLU A 283 -2.31 3.63 -24.62
C GLU A 283 -2.29 3.67 -23.09
N LEU A 284 -3.43 3.83 -22.41
CA LEU A 284 -3.48 4.09 -20.98
C LEU A 284 -2.98 2.91 -20.13
N ILE A 285 -1.97 3.18 -19.30
CA ILE A 285 -1.56 2.34 -18.17
C ILE A 285 -2.17 2.94 -16.91
N LEU A 286 -3.03 2.20 -16.23
CA LEU A 286 -3.62 2.59 -14.96
C LEU A 286 -2.95 1.82 -13.82
N VAL A 287 -2.44 2.51 -12.81
CA VAL A 287 -1.82 1.89 -11.63
C VAL A 287 -2.54 2.35 -10.38
N ASN A 288 -2.99 1.42 -9.52
CA ASN A 288 -3.59 1.75 -8.23
C ASN A 288 -2.75 1.21 -7.06
N ILE A 289 -2.21 2.12 -6.26
CA ILE A 289 -1.47 1.85 -5.01
C ILE A 289 -2.11 2.55 -3.79
N GLY A 290 -3.29 3.15 -3.98
CA GLY A 290 -4.03 3.87 -2.94
C GLY A 290 -5.01 2.97 -2.20
N ARG A 291 -6.26 2.98 -2.63
CA ARG A 291 -7.34 2.10 -2.14
C ARG A 291 -8.16 1.59 -3.31
N ALA A 292 -8.67 0.37 -3.21
CA ALA A 292 -9.44 -0.24 -4.28
C ALA A 292 -10.76 0.48 -4.58
N ALA A 293 -11.44 0.98 -3.55
CA ALA A 293 -12.71 1.72 -3.67
C ALA A 293 -12.63 2.96 -4.58
N ILE A 294 -11.43 3.48 -4.85
CA ILE A 294 -11.23 4.65 -5.70
C ILE A 294 -11.57 4.36 -7.18
N LEU A 295 -11.53 3.07 -7.56
CA LEU A 295 -11.82 2.60 -8.91
C LEU A 295 -13.17 1.92 -8.94
N ASP A 296 -13.98 2.29 -9.93
CA ASP A 296 -15.11 1.47 -10.36
C ASP A 296 -14.54 0.31 -11.20
N MET A 297 -14.51 -0.89 -10.60
CA MET A 297 -13.89 -2.05 -11.26
C MET A 297 -14.66 -2.53 -12.49
N ASP A 298 -15.98 -2.31 -12.57
CA ASP A 298 -16.75 -2.64 -13.78
C ASP A 298 -16.37 -1.69 -14.93
N ALA A 299 -16.14 -0.41 -14.62
CA ALA A 299 -15.62 0.55 -15.58
C ALA A 299 -14.19 0.22 -16.02
N VAL A 300 -13.32 -0.22 -15.11
CA VAL A 300 -11.95 -0.65 -15.42
C VAL A 300 -11.95 -1.88 -16.33
N THR A 301 -12.75 -2.90 -16.03
CA THR A 301 -12.92 -4.08 -16.89
C THR A 301 -13.40 -3.68 -18.28
N SER A 302 -14.45 -2.87 -18.36
CA SER A 302 -14.99 -2.38 -19.64
C SER A 302 -13.95 -1.60 -20.45
N ALA A 303 -13.12 -0.80 -19.78
CA ALA A 303 -12.05 -0.02 -20.40
C ALA A 303 -10.87 -0.89 -20.88
N ILE A 304 -10.61 -2.04 -20.25
CA ILE A 304 -9.65 -3.03 -20.78
C ILE A 304 -10.23 -3.72 -22.02
N ASP A 305 -11.48 -4.16 -21.94
CA ASP A 305 -12.17 -4.89 -23.03
C ASP A 305 -12.31 -4.05 -24.30
N ASN A 306 -12.64 -2.76 -24.15
CA ASN A 306 -12.74 -1.83 -25.28
C ASN A 306 -11.38 -1.27 -25.75
N GLY A 307 -10.28 -1.65 -25.10
CA GLY A 307 -8.93 -1.27 -25.46
C GLY A 307 -8.47 0.12 -25.00
N THR A 308 -9.26 0.84 -24.21
CA THR A 308 -8.84 2.12 -23.60
C THR A 308 -7.62 1.92 -22.70
N ILE A 309 -7.72 0.97 -21.76
CA ILE A 309 -6.64 0.58 -20.86
C ILE A 309 -5.82 -0.54 -21.51
N ARG A 310 -4.54 -0.28 -21.77
CA ARG A 310 -3.60 -1.31 -22.24
C ARG A 310 -2.98 -2.13 -21.12
N HIS A 311 -2.95 -1.57 -19.91
CA HIS A 311 -2.50 -2.27 -18.72
C HIS A 311 -3.09 -1.70 -17.44
N PHE A 312 -3.50 -2.58 -16.52
CA PHE A 312 -3.89 -2.25 -15.17
C PHE A 312 -2.95 -2.93 -14.17
N GLY A 313 -2.22 -2.13 -13.39
CA GLY A 313 -1.37 -2.60 -12.30
C GLY A 313 -2.01 -2.28 -10.95
N THR A 314 -2.02 -3.21 -10.00
CA THR A 314 -2.59 -2.93 -8.68
C THR A 314 -1.88 -3.64 -7.53
N ASP A 315 -1.80 -2.96 -6.39
CA ASP A 315 -1.37 -3.55 -5.11
C ASP A 315 -2.54 -3.67 -4.10
N VAL A 316 -3.75 -3.22 -4.46
CA VAL A 316 -4.90 -3.12 -3.55
C VAL A 316 -6.18 -3.65 -4.21
N TYR A 317 -7.04 -4.36 -3.47
CA TYR A 317 -8.19 -5.08 -4.04
C TYR A 317 -9.52 -4.75 -3.37
N SER A 318 -10.63 -4.92 -4.09
CA SER A 318 -11.97 -4.52 -3.62
C SER A 318 -12.44 -5.31 -2.39
N ALA A 319 -12.10 -6.60 -2.34
CA ALA A 319 -12.53 -7.55 -1.31
C ALA A 319 -11.35 -8.25 -0.63
N GLU A 320 -10.28 -7.52 -0.33
CA GLU A 320 -9.09 -8.14 0.25
C GLU A 320 -9.40 -8.99 1.50
N PRO A 321 -8.89 -10.23 1.59
CA PRO A 321 -7.72 -10.75 0.88
C PRO A 321 -8.00 -11.41 -0.48
N ALA A 322 -9.24 -11.37 -0.97
CA ALA A 322 -9.55 -11.89 -2.30
C ALA A 322 -8.96 -10.97 -3.40
N VAL A 323 -8.44 -11.59 -4.46
CA VAL A 323 -7.95 -10.90 -5.66
C VAL A 323 -9.11 -10.71 -6.62
N ASP A 324 -9.22 -9.53 -7.23
CA ASP A 324 -10.25 -9.23 -8.23
C ASP A 324 -10.14 -10.18 -9.43
N ALA A 325 -11.28 -10.71 -9.89
CA ALA A 325 -11.33 -11.72 -10.95
C ALA A 325 -10.61 -11.29 -12.24
N LEU A 326 -10.71 -10.00 -12.58
CA LEU A 326 -10.02 -9.38 -13.71
C LEU A 326 -8.50 -9.65 -13.68
N VAL A 327 -7.87 -9.48 -12.52
CA VAL A 327 -6.43 -9.63 -12.33
C VAL A 327 -5.98 -11.08 -12.48
N LEU A 328 -6.84 -12.04 -12.09
CA LEU A 328 -6.59 -13.47 -12.21
C LEU A 328 -6.76 -13.98 -13.65
N GLN A 329 -7.63 -13.36 -14.43
CA GLN A 329 -8.07 -13.88 -15.74
C GLN A 329 -7.32 -13.27 -16.92
N ASP A 330 -6.72 -12.08 -16.79
CA ASP A 330 -6.10 -11.37 -17.92
C ASP A 330 -4.62 -11.00 -17.72
N GLU A 331 -3.74 -11.99 -17.66
CA GLU A 331 -2.28 -11.80 -17.54
C GLU A 331 -1.63 -10.92 -18.64
N TYR A 332 -2.31 -10.67 -19.76
CA TYR A 332 -1.81 -9.77 -20.81
C TYR A 332 -2.03 -8.30 -20.47
N ASN A 333 -3.13 -8.01 -19.78
CA ASN A 333 -3.56 -6.66 -19.47
C ASN A 333 -3.42 -6.31 -18.00
N THR A 334 -3.21 -7.25 -17.09
CA THR A 334 -3.16 -6.96 -15.66
C THR A 334 -1.90 -7.46 -14.97
N THR A 335 -1.47 -6.74 -13.94
CA THR A 335 -0.56 -7.26 -12.91
C THR A 335 -1.05 -6.90 -11.53
N GLY A 336 -0.81 -7.79 -10.57
CA GLY A 336 -1.20 -7.63 -9.17
C GLY A 336 -0.05 -7.97 -8.23
N THR A 337 0.10 -7.20 -7.16
CA THR A 337 0.92 -7.56 -5.99
C THR A 337 0.04 -7.65 -4.74
N PRO A 338 0.36 -8.50 -3.75
CA PRO A 338 -0.55 -8.82 -2.66
C PRO A 338 -0.45 -7.80 -1.50
N HIS A 339 -0.67 -6.52 -1.77
CA HIS A 339 -0.61 -5.42 -0.79
C HIS A 339 0.75 -5.35 -0.08
N VAL A 340 1.81 -5.26 -0.88
CA VAL A 340 3.21 -5.30 -0.43
C VAL A 340 3.95 -4.00 -0.69
N GLY A 341 3.27 -2.91 -1.06
CA GLY A 341 3.91 -1.64 -1.39
C GLY A 341 4.93 -1.17 -0.33
N SER A 342 4.65 -1.37 0.96
CA SER A 342 5.57 -1.01 2.04
C SER A 342 6.34 -2.21 2.63
N GLY A 343 6.26 -3.38 2.02
CA GLY A 343 6.72 -4.65 2.59
C GLY A 343 8.23 -4.84 2.49
N THR A 344 9.01 -4.19 3.36
CA THR A 344 10.47 -4.37 3.46
C THR A 344 10.92 -4.64 4.89
N VAL A 345 12.14 -5.19 5.04
CA VAL A 345 12.72 -5.48 6.35
C VAL A 345 12.97 -4.18 7.13
N GLU A 346 13.33 -3.09 6.44
CA GLU A 346 13.53 -1.78 7.03
C GLU A 346 12.23 -1.19 7.58
N VAL A 347 11.14 -1.26 6.82
CA VAL A 347 9.82 -0.79 7.29
C VAL A 347 9.34 -1.62 8.47
N PHE A 348 9.48 -2.95 8.39
CA PHE A 348 9.11 -3.85 9.48
C PHE A 348 9.85 -3.52 10.77
N ALA A 349 11.18 -3.33 10.68
CA ALA A 349 12.01 -2.97 11.82
C ALA A 349 11.65 -1.59 12.39
N GLN A 350 11.64 -0.54 11.57
CA GLN A 350 11.37 0.82 12.03
C GLN A 350 9.96 0.96 12.59
N ALA A 351 8.95 0.32 12.00
CA ALA A 351 7.59 0.35 12.50
C ALA A 351 7.43 -0.33 13.86
N CYS A 352 8.19 -1.40 14.11
CA CYS A 352 8.27 -2.02 15.42
C CYS A 352 8.87 -1.06 16.45
N GLU A 353 10.01 -0.43 16.15
CA GLU A 353 10.67 0.54 17.04
C GLU A 353 9.75 1.73 17.36
N THR A 354 9.13 2.34 16.35
CA THR A 354 8.22 3.47 16.54
C THR A 354 7.00 3.09 17.40
N ALA A 355 6.41 1.91 17.19
CA ALA A 355 5.29 1.45 18.00
C ALA A 355 5.70 1.25 19.48
N LEU A 356 6.87 0.66 19.73
CA LEU A 356 7.40 0.48 21.09
C LEU A 356 7.76 1.81 21.75
N ALA A 357 8.35 2.75 21.01
CA ALA A 357 8.65 4.10 21.50
C ALA A 357 7.38 4.82 21.95
N ASN A 358 6.31 4.76 21.14
CA ASN A 358 5.00 5.32 21.48
C ASN A 358 4.38 4.67 22.72
N ILE A 359 4.48 3.35 22.86
CA ILE A 359 4.05 2.65 24.07
C ILE A 359 4.82 3.19 25.28
N ILE A 360 6.16 3.15 25.26
CA ILE A 360 7.00 3.57 26.38
C ILE A 360 6.68 5.00 26.82
N ARG A 361 6.59 5.93 25.86
CA ARG A 361 6.27 7.35 26.10
C ARG A 361 4.91 7.56 26.77
N THR A 362 3.94 6.69 26.48
CA THR A 362 2.58 6.82 27.00
C THR A 362 2.41 6.15 28.37
N THR A 363 3.12 5.05 28.62
CA THR A 363 2.90 4.22 29.80
C THR A 363 3.94 4.39 30.91
N LEU A 364 5.11 4.99 30.62
CA LEU A 364 6.09 5.38 31.64
C LEU A 364 5.99 6.88 31.97
N PRO A 365 6.28 7.27 33.23
CA PRO A 365 6.47 8.68 33.57
C PRO A 365 7.68 9.27 32.83
N ALA A 366 7.60 10.56 32.52
CA ALA A 366 8.64 11.34 31.84
C ALA A 366 9.91 11.52 32.69
#